data_AF-A0A1V1PK61-F1
#
_entry.id   AF-A0A1V1PK61-F1
#
_cell.length_a   1.000
_cell.length_b   1.000
_cell.length_c   1.000
_cell.angle_alpha   90.00
_cell.angle_beta   90.00
_cell.angle_gamma   90.00
#
_symmetry.space_group_name_H-M   'P 1'
#
loop_
_entity.id
_entity.type
_entity.pdbx_description
1 polymer ?
#
loop_
_entity_poly.entity_id
_entity_poly.type
_entity_poly.pdbx_seq_one_letter_code
_entity_poly.pdbx_strand_id
1 'polypeptide(L)'
;MRAAGVSVWSFACAEQRLVGDEALPGFVREDGGQHYPVIRLFEKEEGAPIEAALPAIRAASPGAEACVLEPISGEQDRYQLVPTGDARRAYDAYINGQTINGQTEEPPFPCGPLGPSEAGMVIIEVVDGAPNRVAVISTPSDIPIFDWNTLRATS
;
A
#
# COMPACT_ATOMS: atom_id res chain seq x y z
N MET A 1 1.51 18.10 4.82
CA MET A 1 1.60 18.34 3.36
C MET A 1 0.21 18.19 2.73
N ARG A 2 0.00 18.77 1.53
CA ARG A 2 -1.23 18.61 0.73
C ARG A 2 -0.88 18.24 -0.71
N ALA A 3 -1.62 17.32 -1.30
CA ALA A 3 -1.50 16.92 -2.72
C ALA A 3 -2.75 16.17 -3.14
N ALA A 4 -3.11 16.20 -4.42
CA ALA A 4 -4.22 15.41 -4.99
C ALA A 4 -5.54 15.45 -4.19
N GLY A 5 -5.88 16.57 -3.54
CA GLY A 5 -7.10 16.72 -2.73
C GLY A 5 -7.07 16.00 -1.36
N VAL A 6 -5.88 15.61 -0.89
CA VAL A 6 -5.66 15.01 0.43
C VAL A 6 -4.51 15.71 1.17
N SER A 7 -4.43 15.49 2.48
CA SER A 7 -3.37 15.97 3.35
C SER A 7 -2.90 14.87 4.28
N VAL A 8 -1.60 14.89 4.58
CA VAL A 8 -0.95 13.98 5.53
C VAL A 8 0.14 14.75 6.26
N TRP A 9 0.35 14.46 7.54
CA TRP A 9 1.47 15.01 8.30
C TRP A 9 2.76 14.29 7.94
N SER A 10 3.83 15.06 7.78
CA SER A 10 5.17 14.56 7.46
C SER A 10 6.20 15.25 8.33
N PHE A 11 7.23 14.49 8.73
CA PHE A 11 8.39 15.06 9.41
C PHE A 11 9.28 15.78 8.40
N ALA A 12 10.02 16.79 8.87
CA ALA A 12 11.03 17.47 8.08
C ALA A 12 12.39 16.81 8.34
N CYS A 13 12.82 15.92 7.42
CA CYS A 13 14.19 15.42 7.37
C CYS A 13 14.97 16.20 6.29
N ALA A 14 16.28 16.37 6.46
CA ALA A 14 17.09 17.13 5.50
C ALA A 14 17.33 16.37 4.19
N GLU A 15 17.52 15.05 4.27
CA GLU A 15 17.82 14.19 3.12
C GLU A 15 16.56 13.56 2.49
N GLN A 16 15.46 13.49 3.23
CA GLN A 16 14.22 12.85 2.80
C GLN A 16 13.04 13.77 2.98
N ARG A 17 12.18 13.84 1.96
CA ARG A 17 10.95 14.62 2.02
C ARG A 17 9.80 13.89 1.37
N LEU A 18 8.61 14.06 1.93
CA LEU A 18 7.38 13.73 1.25
C LEU A 18 7.09 14.86 0.26
N VAL A 19 6.66 14.53 -0.96
CA VAL A 19 6.28 15.47 -2.01
C VAL A 19 4.98 14.99 -2.65
N GLY A 20 4.10 15.92 -2.99
CA GLY A 20 2.94 15.60 -3.83
C GLY A 20 3.37 15.31 -5.25
N ASP A 21 2.86 14.24 -5.84
CA ASP A 21 3.04 13.93 -7.26
C ASP A 21 1.67 14.01 -7.95
N GLU A 22 1.55 14.86 -8.96
CA GLU A 22 0.31 15.00 -9.74
C GLU A 22 0.20 13.94 -10.84
N ALA A 23 1.32 13.34 -11.27
CA ALA A 23 1.35 12.25 -12.25
C ALA A 23 1.02 10.89 -11.61
N LEU A 24 1.20 10.77 -10.29
CA LEU A 24 0.78 9.63 -9.48
C LEU A 24 -0.12 10.17 -8.36
N PRO A 25 -1.46 10.23 -8.53
CA PRO A 25 -2.33 10.93 -7.58
C PRO A 25 -2.05 10.45 -6.15
N GLY A 26 -1.43 11.30 -5.33
CA GLY A 26 -0.94 10.95 -4.00
C GLY A 26 0.40 11.60 -3.64
N PHE A 27 1.30 10.81 -3.05
CA PHE A 27 2.59 11.29 -2.53
C PHE A 27 3.74 10.34 -2.89
N VAL A 28 4.90 10.96 -3.16
CA VAL A 28 6.19 10.28 -3.30
C VAL A 28 7.10 10.67 -2.13
N ARG A 29 7.91 9.73 -1.67
CA ARG A 29 9.11 10.00 -0.90
C ARG A 29 10.23 10.35 -1.87
N GLU A 30 10.80 11.53 -1.72
CA GLU A 30 12.05 11.88 -2.36
C GLU A 30 13.23 11.58 -1.42
N ASP A 31 14.21 10.85 -1.94
CA ASP A 31 15.45 10.50 -1.25
C ASP A 31 16.62 10.62 -2.24
N GLY A 32 17.58 11.51 -1.98
CA GLY A 32 18.75 11.71 -2.86
C GLY A 32 18.39 12.08 -4.31
N GLY A 33 17.23 12.70 -4.54
CA GLY A 33 16.71 13.04 -5.87
C GLY A 33 15.96 11.91 -6.60
N GLN A 34 15.79 10.75 -5.96
CA GLN A 34 14.96 9.66 -6.46
C GLN A 34 13.56 9.71 -5.86
N HIS A 35 12.53 9.40 -6.66
CA HIS A 35 11.13 9.41 -6.22
C HIS A 35 10.60 7.99 -6.04
N TYR A 36 10.07 7.74 -4.85
CA TYR A 36 9.48 6.47 -4.45
C TYR A 36 8.01 6.69 -4.12
N PRO A 37 7.05 6.16 -4.89
CA PRO A 37 5.64 6.29 -4.55
C PRO A 37 5.36 5.65 -3.19
N VAL A 38 4.78 6.41 -2.27
CA VAL A 38 4.46 5.93 -0.91
C VAL A 38 2.98 6.05 -0.58
N ILE A 39 2.24 6.92 -1.26
CA ILE A 39 0.77 6.97 -1.19
C ILE A 39 0.26 7.09 -2.61
N ARG A 40 -0.60 6.16 -3.02
CA ARG A 40 -1.31 6.19 -4.31
C ARG A 40 -2.79 6.19 -4.05
N LEU A 41 -3.53 7.05 -4.75
CA LEU A 41 -4.97 7.20 -4.62
C LEU A 41 -5.67 6.54 -5.79
N PHE A 42 -6.74 5.83 -5.48
CA PHE A 42 -7.62 5.17 -6.43
C PHE A 42 -9.05 5.61 -6.17
N GLU A 43 -9.85 5.66 -7.22
CA GLU A 43 -11.26 6.02 -7.12
C GLU A 43 -12.14 4.77 -7.05
N LYS A 44 -13.27 4.93 -6.34
CA LYS A 44 -14.40 4.02 -6.38
C LYS A 44 -15.68 4.84 -6.25
N GLU A 45 -16.81 4.28 -6.65
CA GLU A 45 -18.11 4.91 -6.44
C GLU A 45 -18.36 5.19 -4.95
N GLU A 46 -19.05 6.29 -4.67
CA GLU A 46 -19.45 6.63 -3.30
C GLU A 46 -20.42 5.57 -2.76
N GLY A 47 -20.19 5.10 -1.53
CA GLY A 47 -20.96 4.01 -0.93
C GLY A 47 -20.62 2.60 -1.43
N ALA A 48 -19.80 2.45 -2.48
CA ALA A 48 -19.30 1.13 -2.89
C ALA A 48 -18.32 0.56 -1.85
N PRO A 49 -18.22 -0.78 -1.70
CA PRO A 49 -17.25 -1.40 -0.81
C PRO A 49 -15.82 -1.15 -1.31
N ILE A 50 -14.82 -1.30 -0.43
CA ILE A 50 -13.41 -0.98 -0.76
C ILE A 50 -12.87 -1.85 -1.91
N GLU A 51 -13.36 -3.08 -2.05
CA GLU A 51 -13.05 -4.01 -3.14
C GLU A 51 -13.43 -3.46 -4.51
N ALA A 52 -14.30 -2.45 -4.61
CA ALA A 52 -14.59 -1.78 -5.87
C ALA A 52 -13.36 -1.07 -6.46
N ALA A 53 -12.36 -0.72 -5.64
CA ALA A 53 -11.08 -0.17 -6.11
C ALA A 53 -10.10 -1.26 -6.59
N LEU A 54 -10.35 -2.54 -6.29
CA LEU A 54 -9.42 -3.64 -6.54
C LEU A 54 -9.02 -3.79 -8.02
N PRO A 55 -9.90 -3.63 -9.02
CA PRO A 55 -9.49 -3.67 -10.43
C PRO A 55 -8.43 -2.63 -10.76
N ALA A 56 -8.58 -1.40 -10.26
CA ALA A 56 -7.63 -0.31 -10.50
C ALA A 56 -6.30 -0.54 -9.75
N ILE A 57 -6.38 -1.02 -8.51
CA ILE A 57 -5.20 -1.39 -7.72
C ILE A 57 -4.40 -2.49 -8.40
N ARG A 58 -5.06 -3.56 -8.89
CA ARG A 58 -4.41 -4.65 -9.63
C ARG A 58 -3.78 -4.17 -10.94
N ALA A 59 -4.44 -3.29 -11.67
CA ALA A 59 -3.88 -2.71 -12.89
C ALA A 59 -2.59 -1.91 -12.62
N ALA A 60 -2.44 -1.33 -11.42
CA ALA A 60 -1.25 -0.62 -10.98
C ALA A 60 -0.16 -1.51 -10.34
N SER A 61 -0.41 -2.81 -10.18
CA SER A 61 0.50 -3.78 -9.58
C SER A 61 0.62 -5.04 -10.47
N PRO A 62 1.52 -5.04 -11.48
CA PRO A 62 1.75 -6.21 -12.32
C PRO A 62 2.04 -7.46 -11.47
N GLY A 63 1.33 -8.57 -11.73
CA GLY A 63 1.42 -9.79 -10.93
C GLY A 63 0.39 -9.90 -9.80
N ALA A 64 -0.49 -8.91 -9.62
CA ALA A 64 -1.55 -8.92 -8.60
C ALA A 64 -2.90 -9.50 -9.08
N GLU A 65 -2.97 -10.10 -10.27
CA GLU A 65 -4.24 -10.48 -10.92
C GLU A 65 -5.09 -11.42 -10.04
N ALA A 66 -4.42 -12.31 -9.30
CA ALA A 66 -5.04 -13.28 -8.41
C ALA A 66 -5.12 -12.82 -6.94
N CYS A 67 -4.81 -11.55 -6.63
CA CYS A 67 -4.76 -11.06 -5.24
C CYS A 67 -6.05 -10.37 -4.80
N VAL A 68 -6.51 -10.66 -3.59
CA VAL A 68 -7.72 -10.08 -2.98
C VAL A 68 -7.36 -9.13 -1.85
N LEU A 69 -8.30 -8.29 -1.43
CA LEU A 69 -8.16 -7.52 -0.20
C LEU A 69 -8.53 -8.41 0.98
N GLU A 70 -7.66 -8.46 1.99
CA GLU A 70 -7.96 -9.06 3.29
C GLU A 70 -7.74 -8.03 4.40
N PRO A 71 -8.57 -8.02 5.46
CA PRO A 71 -8.36 -7.16 6.61
C PRO A 71 -7.00 -7.45 7.27
N ILE A 72 -6.32 -6.38 7.70
CA ILE A 72 -5.11 -6.50 8.53
C ILE A 72 -5.54 -6.82 9.97
N SER A 73 -4.99 -7.89 10.53
CA SER A 73 -5.35 -8.32 11.89
C SER A 73 -4.98 -7.26 12.93
N GLY A 74 -5.92 -6.89 13.80
CA GLY A 74 -5.71 -5.88 14.84
C GLY A 74 -5.87 -4.43 14.38
N GLU A 75 -6.09 -4.19 13.09
CA GLU A 75 -6.32 -2.86 12.51
C GLU A 75 -7.77 -2.73 12.06
N GLN A 76 -8.41 -1.61 12.39
CA GLN A 76 -9.78 -1.35 11.96
C GLN A 76 -9.80 -0.73 10.55
N ASP A 77 -10.68 -1.24 9.68
CA ASP A 77 -10.94 -0.68 8.35
C ASP A 77 -9.70 -0.58 7.43
N ARG A 78 -8.69 -1.41 7.70
CA ARG A 78 -7.43 -1.50 6.96
C ARG A 78 -7.24 -2.87 6.34
N TYR A 79 -6.73 -2.87 5.12
CA TYR A 79 -6.63 -4.05 4.27
C TYR A 79 -5.23 -4.16 3.68
N GLN A 80 -4.92 -5.35 3.19
CA GLN A 80 -3.71 -5.64 2.42
C GLN A 80 -4.08 -6.50 1.21
N LEU A 81 -3.27 -6.44 0.15
CA LEU A 81 -3.37 -7.40 -0.94
C LEU A 81 -2.78 -8.74 -0.50
N VAL A 82 -3.53 -9.82 -0.71
CA VAL A 82 -3.07 -11.17 -0.38
C VAL A 82 -3.32 -12.09 -1.57
N PRO A 83 -2.37 -12.96 -1.94
CA PRO A 83 -2.59 -13.89 -3.04
C PRO A 83 -3.68 -14.91 -2.69
N THR A 84 -4.21 -15.55 -3.72
CA THR A 84 -5.17 -16.66 -3.60
C THR A 84 -4.56 -17.97 -4.12
N GLY A 85 -5.26 -19.09 -3.90
CA GLY A 85 -4.90 -20.39 -4.46
C GLY A 85 -3.53 -20.89 -4.05
N ASP A 86 -2.74 -21.36 -5.01
CA ASP A 86 -1.43 -21.97 -4.77
C ASP A 86 -0.39 -20.95 -4.31
N ALA A 87 -0.46 -19.72 -4.83
CA ALA A 87 0.37 -18.61 -4.40
C ALA A 87 0.12 -18.24 -2.93
N ARG A 88 -1.14 -18.33 -2.46
CA ARG A 88 -1.46 -18.18 -1.03
C ARG A 88 -0.79 -19.23 -0.18
N ARG A 89 -0.90 -20.51 -0.56
CA ARG A 89 -0.28 -21.60 0.21
C ARG A 89 1.23 -21.46 0.30
N ALA A 90 1.90 -21.05 -0.78
CA ALA A 90 3.33 -20.79 -0.79
C ALA A 90 3.70 -19.59 0.12
N TYR A 91 2.94 -18.50 0.03
CA TYR A 91 3.16 -17.31 0.87
C TYR A 91 2.92 -17.60 2.35
N ASP A 92 1.84 -18.32 2.69
CA ASP A 92 1.55 -18.72 4.07
C ASP A 92 2.64 -19.66 4.62
N ALA A 93 3.18 -20.57 3.81
CA ALA A 93 4.30 -21.42 4.23
C ALA A 93 5.54 -20.59 4.56
N TYR A 94 5.86 -19.60 3.71
CA TYR A 94 6.97 -18.67 3.90
C TYR A 94 6.87 -17.89 5.20
N ILE A 95 5.76 -17.16 5.41
CA ILE A 95 5.59 -16.30 6.60
C ILE A 95 5.51 -17.10 7.91
N ASN A 96 5.13 -18.38 7.84
CA ASN A 96 5.12 -19.28 8.99
C ASN A 96 6.47 -20.00 9.19
N GLY A 97 7.52 -19.61 8.46
CA GLY A 97 8.87 -20.16 8.60
C GLY A 97 9.00 -21.63 8.19
N GLN A 98 8.09 -22.12 7.35
CA GLN A 98 8.19 -23.49 6.82
C GLN A 98 9.34 -23.56 5.82
N THR A 99 10.20 -24.57 5.99
CA THR A 99 11.30 -24.84 5.07
C THR A 99 10.89 -25.87 4.04
N ILE A 100 11.08 -25.55 2.76
CA ILE A 100 10.94 -26.51 1.65
C ILE A 100 12.36 -26.87 1.22
N ASN A 101 12.71 -28.16 1.27
CA ASN A 101 14.05 -28.65 0.93
C ASN A 101 15.21 -28.01 1.74
N GLY A 102 14.96 -27.62 2.99
CA GLY A 102 15.97 -27.01 3.85
C GLY A 102 16.25 -25.53 3.57
N GLN A 103 15.45 -24.88 2.72
CA GLN A 103 15.49 -23.44 2.48
C GLN A 103 14.11 -22.82 2.73
N THR A 104 14.11 -21.60 3.26
CA THR A 104 12.94 -20.73 3.28
C THR A 104 13.10 -19.80 2.08
N GLU A 105 12.56 -20.20 0.93
CA GLU A 105 12.57 -19.35 -0.26
C GLU A 105 11.35 -18.41 -0.22
N GLU A 106 11.59 -17.10 -0.30
CA GLU A 106 10.52 -16.12 -0.49
C GLU A 106 9.85 -16.40 -1.84
N PRO A 107 8.52 -16.65 -1.88
CA PRO A 107 7.84 -16.76 -3.15
C PRO A 107 7.91 -15.42 -3.89
N PRO A 108 8.12 -15.40 -5.20
CA PRO A 108 8.19 -14.16 -5.97
C PRO A 108 6.94 -13.32 -5.71
N PHE A 109 7.13 -12.04 -5.34
CA PHE A 109 6.10 -11.06 -4.94
C PHE A 109 4.71 -11.38 -5.48
N PRO A 110 3.88 -12.14 -4.72
CA PRO A 110 2.74 -12.82 -5.32
C PRO A 110 1.57 -11.86 -5.61
N CYS A 111 1.71 -10.60 -5.18
CA CYS A 111 0.81 -9.48 -5.51
C CYS A 111 1.53 -8.27 -6.12
N GLY A 112 2.72 -8.49 -6.68
CA GLY A 112 3.49 -7.43 -7.33
C GLY A 112 3.94 -6.30 -6.39
N PRO A 113 4.28 -5.12 -6.94
CA PRO A 113 4.83 -3.99 -6.18
C PRO A 113 3.94 -3.37 -5.11
N LEU A 114 2.62 -3.59 -5.17
CA LEU A 114 1.66 -3.15 -4.14
C LEU A 114 1.27 -4.29 -3.18
N GLY A 115 1.92 -5.44 -3.30
CA GLY A 115 1.75 -6.58 -2.42
C GLY A 115 2.59 -6.51 -1.15
N PRO A 116 2.46 -7.53 -0.28
CA PRO A 116 3.35 -7.72 0.85
C PRO A 116 4.80 -7.90 0.38
N SER A 117 5.76 -7.35 1.13
CA SER A 117 7.19 -7.45 0.86
C SER A 117 7.99 -7.42 2.16
N GLU A 118 9.24 -7.90 2.15
CA GLU A 118 10.15 -7.71 3.30
C GLU A 118 10.56 -6.25 3.53
N ALA A 119 10.45 -5.42 2.49
CA ALA A 119 10.87 -4.01 2.52
C ALA A 119 9.90 -3.09 3.29
N GLY A 120 8.77 -3.62 3.76
CA GLY A 120 7.78 -2.87 4.51
C GLY A 120 6.35 -3.35 4.28
N MET A 121 5.39 -2.60 4.84
CA MET A 121 3.97 -2.95 4.78
C MET A 121 3.26 -2.12 3.71
N VAL A 122 2.27 -2.72 3.05
CA VAL A 122 1.32 -2.00 2.23
C VAL A 122 -0.04 -2.02 2.92
N ILE A 123 -0.53 -0.83 3.26
CA ILE A 123 -1.84 -0.61 3.87
C ILE A 123 -2.79 -0.07 2.81
N ILE A 124 -4.00 -0.61 2.76
CA ILE A 124 -5.05 -0.18 1.86
C ILE A 124 -6.24 0.24 2.70
N GLU A 125 -6.66 1.49 2.58
CA GLU A 125 -7.75 2.07 3.37
C GLU A 125 -8.56 3.10 2.57
N VAL A 126 -9.80 3.35 3.00
CA VAL A 126 -10.60 4.46 2.48
C VAL A 126 -10.12 5.76 3.12
N VAL A 127 -9.93 6.81 2.32
CA VAL A 127 -9.44 8.10 2.81
C VAL A 127 -10.49 8.78 3.69
N ASP A 128 -10.11 9.20 4.90
CA ASP A 128 -10.98 9.94 5.80
C ASP A 128 -11.46 11.25 5.15
N GLY A 129 -12.76 11.52 5.23
CA GLY A 129 -13.40 12.66 4.56
C GLY A 129 -13.53 12.55 3.03
N ALA A 130 -13.12 11.44 2.40
CA ALA A 130 -13.31 11.18 0.97
C ALA A 130 -13.71 9.70 0.72
N PRO A 131 -14.98 9.32 0.97
CA PRO A 131 -15.42 7.92 0.91
C PRO A 131 -15.34 7.28 -0.48
N ASN A 132 -15.16 8.08 -1.53
CA ASN A 132 -14.95 7.65 -2.91
C ASN A 132 -13.46 7.43 -3.27
N ARG A 133 -12.55 7.57 -2.29
CA ARG A 133 -11.10 7.44 -2.51
C ARG A 133 -10.50 6.36 -1.63
N VAL A 134 -9.65 5.53 -2.23
CA VAL A 134 -8.88 4.47 -1.58
C VAL A 134 -7.41 4.82 -1.69
N ALA A 135 -6.70 4.79 -0.56
CA ALA A 135 -5.26 4.97 -0.51
C ALA A 135 -4.56 3.61 -0.43
N VAL A 136 -3.54 3.42 -1.27
CA VAL A 136 -2.53 2.37 -1.11
C VAL A 136 -1.28 3.04 -0.56
N ILE A 137 -0.88 2.65 0.64
CA ILE A 137 0.12 3.32 1.47
C ILE A 137 1.27 2.33 1.66
N SER A 138 2.42 2.61 1.06
CA SER A 138 3.64 1.84 1.26
C SER A 138 4.44 2.46 2.40
N THR A 139 4.55 1.72 3.50
CA THR A 139 5.36 2.10 4.65
C THR A 139 6.69 1.34 4.57
N PRO A 140 7.84 2.03 4.66
CA PRO A 140 9.12 1.34 4.71
C PRO A 140 9.27 0.55 6.02
N SER A 141 10.19 -0.42 6.04
CA SER A 141 10.58 -1.14 7.26
C SER A 141 11.22 -0.25 8.33
N ASP A 142 11.83 0.87 7.90
CA ASP A 142 12.40 1.89 8.78
C ASP A 142 11.35 2.93 9.21
N ILE A 143 11.73 3.83 10.13
CA ILE A 143 10.83 4.88 10.64
C ILE A 143 10.26 5.70 9.47
N PRO A 144 8.93 5.74 9.29
CA PRO A 144 8.29 6.46 8.19
C PRO A 144 8.48 7.98 8.37
N ILE A 145 8.73 8.69 7.27
CA ILE A 145 8.83 10.17 7.27
C ILE A 145 7.46 10.86 7.32
N PHE A 146 6.38 10.10 7.42
CA PHE A 146 5.01 10.59 7.48
C PHE A 146 4.16 9.69 8.38
N ASP A 147 3.13 10.29 8.97
CA ASP A 147 2.15 9.55 9.77
C ASP A 147 0.91 9.31 8.93
N TRP A 148 0.76 8.08 8.42
CA TRP A 148 -0.39 7.71 7.58
C TRP A 148 -1.73 7.82 8.32
N ASN A 149 -1.76 7.73 9.66
CA ASN A 149 -2.99 7.92 10.43
C ASN A 149 -3.56 9.34 10.33
N THR A 150 -2.79 10.28 9.76
CA THR A 150 -3.23 11.66 9.55
C THR A 150 -3.73 11.91 8.13
N LEU A 151 -3.74 10.90 7.26
CA LEU A 151 -4.20 10.99 5.88
C LEU A 151 -5.71 11.29 5.85
N ARG A 152 -6.09 12.39 5.22
CA ARG A 152 -7.48 12.85 5.12
C ARG A 152 -7.70 13.76 3.92
N ALA A 153 -8.93 13.88 3.46
CA ALA A 153 -9.33 14.82 2.42
C ALA A 153 -8.99 16.27 2.81
N THR A 154 -8.63 17.09 1.82
CA THR A 154 -8.53 18.54 1.99
C THR A 154 -9.84 19.18 1.54
N SER A 155 -10.45 19.98 2.43
CA SER A 155 -11.55 20.89 2.12
C SER A 155 -11.15 21.98 1.13
#